data_AF-A0A0R2K7D1-F1
#
_entry.id   AF-A0A0R2K7D1-F1
#
_cell.length_a   1.000
_cell.length_b   1.000
_cell.length_c   1.000
_cell.angle_alpha   90.00
_cell.angle_beta   90.00
_cell.angle_gamma   90.00
#
_symmetry.space_group_name_H-M   'P 1'
#
loop_
_entity.id
_entity.type
_entity.pdbx_description
1 polymer ?
#
loop_
_entity_poly.entity_id
_entity_poly.type
_entity_poly.pdbx_seq_one_letter_code
_entity_poly.pdbx_strand_id
1 'polypeptide(L)'
;MSLMLSSFVILITVAISDILAKIVPHISSTYVNLFAGIILGIIPFTNHLILDFNDGIFMMLIIAPLLFFEGQSTPVLLVKNKITNILGTAVGLAAASAILAALLISRIFSLAIPLALVVTAISTPTDATAFDSVIEGRTIENRIKKIYNWNHYLMMQPELFYCRPPFFGCKPVK
;
A
#
# COMPACT_ATOMS: atom_id res chain seq x y z
N MET A 1 28.35 -9.16 8.35
CA MET A 1 27.91 -10.56 8.16
C MET A 1 26.47 -10.77 8.59
N SER A 2 26.09 -10.36 9.81
CA SER A 2 24.71 -10.44 10.31
C SER A 2 23.65 -9.75 9.43
N LEU A 3 23.94 -8.54 8.91
CA LEU A 3 23.01 -7.81 8.04
C LEU A 3 22.73 -8.55 6.73
N MET A 4 23.77 -9.10 6.10
CA MET A 4 23.61 -9.89 4.87
C MET A 4 22.76 -11.14 5.12
N LEU A 5 22.98 -11.84 6.23
CA LEU A 5 22.24 -13.04 6.59
C LEU A 5 20.76 -12.72 6.89
N SER A 6 20.50 -11.67 7.67
CA SER A 6 19.15 -11.20 7.97
C SER A 6 18.39 -10.81 6.71
N SER A 7 18.98 -9.97 5.84
CA SER A 7 18.34 -9.58 4.58
C SER A 7 18.11 -10.79 3.67
N PHE A 8 19.04 -11.75 3.63
CA PHE A 8 18.89 -12.96 2.82
C PHE A 8 17.73 -13.85 3.30
N VAL A 9 17.59 -14.06 4.61
CA VAL A 9 16.48 -14.84 5.20
C VAL A 9 15.14 -14.17 4.90
N ILE A 10 15.05 -12.84 5.06
CA ILE A 10 13.83 -12.08 4.76
C ILE A 10 13.48 -12.18 3.27
N LEU A 11 14.45 -11.97 2.37
CA LEU A 11 14.23 -12.01 0.93
C LEU A 11 13.81 -13.41 0.44
N ILE A 12 14.46 -14.47 0.93
CA ILE A 12 14.06 -15.86 0.61
C ILE A 12 12.65 -16.13 1.09
N THR A 13 12.30 -15.67 2.29
CA THR A 13 10.97 -15.93 2.84
C THR A 13 9.90 -15.20 2.04
N VAL A 14 10.13 -13.94 1.66
CA VAL A 14 9.22 -13.21 0.77
C VAL A 14 9.10 -13.90 -0.58
N ALA A 15 10.20 -14.40 -1.16
CA ALA A 15 10.17 -15.12 -2.43
C ALA A 15 9.36 -16.42 -2.36
N ILE A 16 9.55 -17.22 -1.30
CA ILE A 16 8.77 -18.45 -1.06
C ILE A 16 7.29 -18.10 -0.84
N SER A 17 7.02 -17.05 -0.07
CA SER A 17 5.68 -16.59 0.22
C SER A 17 4.93 -16.10 -1.03
N ASP A 18 5.60 -15.39 -1.95
CA ASP A 18 5.01 -14.99 -3.23
C ASP A 18 4.70 -16.20 -4.14
N ILE A 19 5.58 -17.19 -4.16
CA ILE A 19 5.32 -18.46 -4.88
C ILE A 19 4.11 -19.16 -4.27
N LEU A 20 4.01 -19.20 -2.93
CA LEU A 20 2.89 -19.82 -2.23
C LEU A 20 1.58 -19.06 -2.46
N ALA A 21 1.62 -17.72 -2.52
CA ALA A 21 0.47 -16.88 -2.81
C ALA A 21 -0.14 -17.19 -4.18
N LYS A 22 0.69 -17.52 -5.19
CA LYS A 22 0.20 -17.94 -6.53
C LYS A 22 -0.60 -19.25 -6.50
N ILE A 23 -0.38 -20.11 -5.52
CA ILE A 23 -1.11 -21.39 -5.35
C ILE A 23 -2.49 -21.15 -4.71
N VAL A 24 -2.67 -20.05 -3.97
CA VAL A 24 -3.92 -19.72 -3.25
C VAL A 24 -4.61 -18.52 -3.91
N PRO A 25 -5.40 -18.73 -4.99
CA PRO A 25 -5.93 -17.64 -5.83
C PRO A 25 -6.99 -16.76 -5.15
N HIS A 26 -7.39 -17.07 -3.91
CA HIS A 26 -8.43 -16.33 -3.18
C HIS A 26 -7.87 -15.29 -2.21
N ILE A 27 -6.57 -15.30 -1.93
CA ILE A 27 -5.92 -14.47 -0.91
C ILE A 27 -4.85 -13.60 -1.59
N SER A 28 -4.85 -12.29 -1.30
CA SER A 28 -3.80 -11.38 -1.78
C SER A 28 -2.41 -11.78 -1.23
N SER A 29 -1.38 -11.63 -2.06
CA SER A 29 0.01 -11.85 -1.67
C SER A 29 0.41 -11.04 -0.42
N THR A 30 -0.20 -9.86 -0.19
CA THR A 30 0.06 -9.04 1.01
C THR A 30 -0.28 -9.81 2.29
N TYR A 31 -1.39 -10.54 2.33
CA TYR A 31 -1.75 -11.33 3.51
C TYR A 31 -0.83 -12.52 3.70
N VAL A 32 -0.46 -13.22 2.62
CA VAL A 32 0.46 -14.37 2.69
C VAL A 32 1.83 -13.94 3.21
N ASN A 33 2.35 -12.81 2.70
CA ASN A 33 3.61 -12.22 3.14
C ASN A 33 3.57 -11.78 4.61
N LEU A 34 2.45 -11.18 5.06
CA LEU A 34 2.25 -10.82 6.46
C LEU A 34 2.31 -12.07 7.36
N PHE A 35 1.59 -13.14 7.00
CA PHE A 35 1.62 -14.39 7.76
C PHE A 35 3.01 -15.03 7.77
N ALA A 36 3.71 -15.08 6.63
CA ALA A 36 5.07 -15.60 6.56
C ALA A 36 6.04 -14.82 7.46
N GLY A 37 5.93 -13.49 7.49
CA GLY A 37 6.72 -12.63 8.38
C GLY A 37 6.41 -12.86 9.86
N ILE A 38 5.13 -13.02 10.23
CA ILE A 38 4.72 -13.36 11.60
C ILE A 38 5.31 -14.70 12.03
N ILE A 39 5.25 -15.72 11.17
CA ILE A 39 5.82 -17.04 11.44
C ILE A 39 7.33 -16.95 11.66
N LEU A 40 8.04 -16.18 10.82
CA LEU A 40 9.47 -15.95 11.00
C LEU A 40 9.82 -15.28 12.33
N GLY A 41 9.03 -14.30 12.77
CA GLY A 41 9.28 -13.54 14.00
C GLY A 41 8.95 -14.32 15.28
N ILE A 42 7.95 -15.22 15.23
CA ILE A 42 7.53 -16.00 16.41
C ILE A 42 8.45 -17.20 16.66
N ILE A 43 8.97 -17.84 15.60
CA ILE A 43 9.80 -19.03 15.76
C ILE A 43 11.21 -18.61 16.26
N PRO A 44 11.65 -19.00 17.46
CA PRO A 44 12.92 -18.54 18.02
C PRO A 44 14.14 -19.01 17.21
N PHE A 45 14.01 -20.14 16.51
CA PHE A 45 15.03 -20.63 15.59
C PHE A 45 15.16 -19.79 14.31
N THR A 46 14.16 -19.05 13.88
CA THR A 46 14.30 -18.13 12.74
C THR A 46 14.57 -16.71 13.22
N ASN A 47 14.04 -16.33 14.37
CA ASN A 47 14.21 -14.99 14.93
C ASN A 47 15.68 -14.67 15.25
N HIS A 48 16.48 -15.62 15.72
CA HIS A 48 17.90 -15.38 16.00
C HIS A 48 18.75 -15.12 14.74
N LEU A 49 18.23 -15.46 13.55
CA LEU A 49 18.88 -15.21 12.26
C LEU A 49 18.57 -13.79 11.74
N ILE A 50 17.59 -13.11 12.32
CA ILE A 50 17.12 -11.80 11.92
C ILE A 50 17.70 -10.77 12.88
N LEU A 51 18.17 -9.63 12.35
CA LEU A 51 18.61 -8.52 13.18
C LEU A 51 17.42 -7.88 13.91
N ASP A 52 17.68 -7.34 15.10
CA ASP A 52 16.69 -6.53 15.80
C ASP A 52 16.20 -5.39 14.91
N PHE A 53 14.89 -5.14 14.97
CA PHE A 53 14.24 -4.15 14.14
C PHE A 53 14.79 -2.75 14.43
N ASN A 54 15.37 -2.11 13.42
CA ASN A 54 15.81 -0.73 13.46
C ASN A 54 14.83 0.14 12.66
N ASP A 55 14.06 0.95 13.38
CA ASP A 55 13.05 1.85 12.82
C ASP A 55 13.66 2.86 11.83
N GLY A 56 14.79 3.47 12.17
CA GLY A 56 15.46 4.44 11.30
C GLY A 56 15.87 3.86 9.95
N ILE A 57 16.46 2.66 9.95
CA ILE A 57 16.85 1.96 8.70
C ILE A 57 15.60 1.55 7.92
N PHE A 58 14.57 1.02 8.56
CA PHE A 58 13.35 0.61 7.88
C PHE A 58 12.61 1.80 7.24
N MET A 59 12.48 2.90 7.96
CA MET A 59 11.84 4.12 7.46
C MET A 59 12.61 4.70 6.26
N MET A 60 13.94 4.73 6.32
CA MET A 60 14.77 5.33 5.26
C MET A 60 14.94 4.42 4.05
N LEU A 61 15.09 3.10 4.24
CA LEU A 61 15.43 2.16 3.17
C LEU A 61 14.18 1.58 2.50
N ILE A 62 13.09 1.37 3.25
CA ILE A 62 11.87 0.76 2.73
C ILE A 62 10.77 1.80 2.51
N ILE A 63 10.36 2.53 3.55
CA ILE A 63 9.20 3.42 3.47
C ILE A 63 9.45 4.63 2.57
N ALA A 64 10.60 5.30 2.69
CA ALA A 64 10.87 6.49 1.89
C ALA A 64 10.93 6.21 0.37
N PRO A 65 11.65 5.18 -0.13
CA PRO A 65 11.63 4.85 -1.55
C PRO A 65 10.24 4.39 -2.02
N LEU A 66 9.51 3.61 -1.22
CA LEU A 66 8.16 3.16 -1.55
C LEU A 66 7.22 4.36 -1.79
N LEU A 67 7.16 5.30 -0.84
CA LEU A 67 6.36 6.51 -0.95
C LEU A 67 6.79 7.41 -2.11
N PHE A 68 8.10 7.43 -2.42
CA PHE A 68 8.62 8.19 -3.56
C PHE A 68 8.18 7.59 -4.91
N PHE A 69 8.23 6.25 -5.06
CA PHE A 69 7.75 5.58 -6.26
C PHE A 69 6.24 5.73 -6.42
N GLU A 70 5.48 5.59 -5.34
CA GLU A 70 4.03 5.78 -5.34
C GLU A 70 3.63 7.24 -5.70
N GLY A 71 4.37 8.21 -5.15
CA GLY A 71 4.22 9.61 -5.49
C GLY A 71 4.52 9.91 -6.97
N GLN A 72 5.56 9.30 -7.54
CA GLN A 72 5.90 9.47 -8.96
C GLN A 72 4.86 8.87 -9.91
N SER A 73 4.20 7.77 -9.53
CA SER A 73 3.12 7.19 -10.34
C SER A 73 1.87 8.06 -10.44
N THR A 74 1.75 9.11 -9.62
CA THR A 74 0.57 9.99 -9.59
C THR A 74 0.84 11.32 -10.31
N PRO A 75 0.23 11.59 -11.48
CA PRO A 75 0.48 12.82 -12.22
C PRO A 75 -0.12 14.05 -11.52
N VAL A 76 0.70 15.08 -11.32
CA VAL A 76 0.35 16.30 -10.58
C VAL A 76 -0.87 17.03 -11.15
N LEU A 77 -1.09 16.99 -12.46
CA LEU A 77 -2.24 17.62 -13.12
C LEU A 77 -3.57 17.00 -12.66
N LEU A 78 -3.62 15.68 -12.45
CA LEU A 78 -4.82 14.99 -11.96
C LEU A 78 -5.10 15.35 -10.49
N VAL A 79 -4.04 15.46 -9.68
CA VAL A 79 -4.13 15.89 -8.28
C VAL A 79 -4.72 17.30 -8.19
N LYS A 80 -4.22 18.24 -9.00
CA LYS A 80 -4.71 19.62 -9.02
C LYS A 80 -6.20 19.71 -9.33
N ASN A 81 -6.69 18.93 -10.30
CA ASN A 81 -8.09 18.93 -10.71
C ASN A 81 -9.03 18.28 -9.68
N LYS A 82 -8.50 17.49 -8.74
CA LYS A 82 -9.29 16.75 -7.73
C LYS A 82 -8.90 17.10 -6.29
N ILE A 83 -8.19 18.20 -6.08
CA ILE A 83 -7.60 18.54 -4.77
C ILE A 83 -8.63 18.63 -3.66
N THR A 84 -9.83 19.16 -3.93
CA THR A 84 -10.92 19.27 -2.95
C THR A 84 -11.39 17.89 -2.47
N ASN A 85 -11.52 16.93 -3.40
CA ASN A 85 -11.88 15.56 -3.06
C ASN A 85 -10.75 14.87 -2.29
N ILE A 86 -9.50 15.05 -2.72
CA ILE A 86 -8.32 14.48 -2.06
C ILE A 86 -8.20 15.00 -0.63
N LEU A 87 -8.34 16.31 -0.42
CA LEU A 87 -8.33 16.89 0.93
C LEU A 87 -9.51 16.40 1.78
N GLY A 88 -10.69 16.28 1.16
CA GLY A 88 -11.87 15.72 1.83
C GLY A 88 -11.65 14.31 2.35
N THR A 89 -11.04 13.42 1.57
CA THR A 89 -10.79 12.03 1.99
C THR A 89 -9.51 11.88 2.82
N ALA A 90 -8.42 12.53 2.43
CA ALA A 90 -7.12 12.39 3.10
C ALA A 90 -7.05 13.15 4.43
N VAL A 91 -7.73 14.30 4.55
CA VAL A 91 -7.74 15.09 5.79
C VAL A 91 -9.08 14.93 6.51
N GLY A 92 -10.19 15.23 5.83
CA GLY A 92 -11.51 15.25 6.46
C GLY A 92 -11.94 13.89 7.00
N LEU A 93 -11.99 12.88 6.12
CA LEU A 93 -12.39 11.51 6.49
C LEU A 93 -11.36 10.86 7.44
N ALA A 94 -10.06 11.05 7.21
CA ALA A 94 -9.02 10.51 8.09
C ALA A 94 -9.09 11.12 9.50
N ALA A 95 -9.23 12.44 9.64
CA ALA A 95 -9.37 13.08 10.94
C ALA A 95 -10.67 12.67 11.65
N ALA A 96 -11.80 12.64 10.92
CA ALA A 96 -13.09 12.23 11.47
C ALA A 96 -13.04 10.77 11.96
N SER A 97 -12.49 9.85 11.17
CA SER A 97 -12.33 8.44 11.56
C SER A 97 -11.36 8.27 12.73
N ALA A 98 -10.25 8.99 12.77
CA ALA A 98 -9.30 8.94 13.89
C ALA A 98 -9.92 9.43 15.21
N ILE A 99 -10.69 10.52 15.19
CA ILE A 99 -11.40 11.05 16.36
C ILE A 99 -12.47 10.07 16.84
N LEU A 100 -13.30 9.56 15.92
CA LEU A 100 -14.33 8.57 16.25
C LEU A 100 -13.71 7.31 16.85
N ALA A 101 -12.65 6.77 16.23
CA ALA A 101 -11.93 5.61 16.75
C ALA A 101 -11.31 5.89 18.13
N ALA A 102 -10.74 7.08 18.35
CA ALA A 102 -10.10 7.43 19.63
C ALA A 102 -11.13 7.48 20.76
N LEU A 103 -12.31 8.05 20.49
CA LEU A 103 -13.42 8.06 21.44
C LEU A 103 -13.92 6.64 21.74
N LEU A 104 -14.07 5.78 20.72
CA LEU A 104 -14.48 4.39 20.91
C LEU A 104 -13.46 3.60 21.73
N ILE A 105 -12.18 3.70 21.40
CA ILE A 105 -11.10 3.01 22.13
C ILE A 105 -11.00 3.50 23.57
N SER A 106 -11.04 4.82 23.79
CA SER A 106 -11.05 5.41 25.13
C SER A 106 -12.22 4.87 25.97
N ARG A 107 -13.40 4.68 25.38
CA ARG A 107 -14.57 4.14 26.08
C ARG A 107 -14.49 2.64 26.34
N ILE A 108 -14.11 1.84 25.35
CA ILE A 108 -14.09 0.37 25.47
C ILE A 108 -12.99 -0.09 26.42
N PHE A 109 -11.80 0.51 26.31
CA PHE A 109 -10.62 0.10 27.07
C PHE A 109 -10.34 0.99 28.28
N SER A 110 -11.17 2.02 28.53
CA SER A 110 -10.97 3.00 29.61
C SER A 110 -9.60 3.70 29.58
N LEU A 111 -9.07 3.91 28.38
CA LEU A 111 -7.82 4.66 28.17
C LEU A 111 -8.05 6.17 28.30
N ALA A 112 -7.04 6.89 28.77
CA ALA A 112 -7.02 8.35 28.68
C ALA A 112 -7.15 8.79 27.21
N ILE A 113 -7.98 9.80 26.94
CA ILE A 113 -8.24 10.29 25.57
C ILE A 113 -6.95 10.60 24.79
N PRO A 114 -5.90 11.23 25.38
CA PRO A 114 -4.65 11.46 24.66
C PRO A 114 -3.96 10.17 24.22
N LEU A 115 -3.97 9.12 25.04
CA LEU A 115 -3.37 7.83 24.72
C LEU A 115 -4.15 7.12 23.61
N ALA A 116 -5.48 7.14 23.69
CA ALA A 116 -6.33 6.57 22.65
C ALA A 116 -6.13 7.29 21.30
N LEU A 117 -5.93 8.62 21.32
CA LEU A 117 -5.62 9.41 20.13
C LEU A 117 -4.26 9.02 19.52
N VAL A 118 -3.24 8.79 20.34
CA VAL A 118 -1.93 8.34 19.85
C VAL A 118 -2.03 6.97 19.17
N VAL A 119 -2.71 6.01 19.80
CA VAL A 119 -2.92 4.67 19.24
C VAL A 119 -3.66 4.73 17.90
N THR A 120 -4.72 5.55 17.81
CA THR A 120 -5.44 5.69 16.55
C THR A 120 -4.63 6.42 15.51
N ALA A 121 -3.93 7.50 15.84
CA ALA A 121 -3.12 8.25 14.89
C ALA A 121 -2.04 7.37 14.24
N ILE A 122 -1.39 6.49 15.02
CA ILE A 122 -0.39 5.54 14.50
C ILE A 122 -1.03 4.48 13.58
N SER A 123 -2.29 4.12 13.85
CA SER A 123 -3.03 3.09 13.09
C SER A 123 -3.82 3.63 11.88
N THR A 124 -4.01 4.95 11.79
CA THR A 124 -4.81 5.60 10.73
C THR A 124 -4.13 5.69 9.36
N PRO A 125 -2.78 5.69 9.16
CA PRO A 125 -2.24 5.88 7.82
C PRO A 125 -2.75 4.79 6.87
N THR A 126 -3.41 5.20 5.80
CA THR A 126 -4.01 4.31 4.80
C THR A 126 -3.03 4.04 3.68
N ASP A 127 -2.73 2.77 3.42
CA ASP A 127 -1.89 2.33 2.30
C ASP A 127 -2.78 1.93 1.11
N ALA A 128 -2.61 2.62 -0.02
CA ALA A 128 -3.35 2.35 -1.24
C ALA A 128 -2.88 1.04 -1.90
N THR A 129 -1.58 0.72 -1.80
CA THR A 129 -1.00 -0.47 -2.42
C THR A 129 -1.54 -1.76 -1.78
N ALA A 130 -1.72 -1.76 -0.46
CA ALA A 130 -2.34 -2.86 0.27
C ALA A 130 -3.83 -3.02 -0.07
N PHE A 131 -4.55 -1.93 -0.37
CA PHE A 131 -5.94 -2.01 -0.81
C PHE A 131 -6.04 -2.56 -2.24
N ASP A 132 -5.20 -2.08 -3.15
CA ASP A 132 -5.17 -2.54 -4.54
C ASP A 132 -4.84 -4.03 -4.65
N SER A 133 -3.90 -4.53 -3.85
CA SER A 133 -3.54 -5.96 -3.85
C SER A 133 -4.70 -6.88 -3.41
N VAL A 134 -5.60 -6.40 -2.54
CA VAL A 134 -6.78 -7.15 -2.07
C VAL A 134 -7.90 -7.16 -3.11
N ILE A 135 -7.92 -6.14 -3.96
CA ILE A 135 -8.90 -5.97 -5.03
C ILE A 135 -8.48 -6.70 -6.30
N GLU A 136 -7.19 -6.89 -6.50
CA GLU A 136 -6.63 -7.63 -7.62
C GLU A 136 -7.25 -9.04 -7.72
N GLY A 137 -7.75 -9.41 -8.89
CA GLY A 137 -8.43 -10.69 -9.12
C GLY A 137 -9.89 -10.78 -8.63
N ARG A 138 -10.47 -9.70 -8.04
CA ARG A 138 -11.88 -9.65 -7.62
C ARG A 138 -12.75 -8.86 -8.61
N THR A 139 -13.98 -9.32 -8.83
CA THR A 139 -14.98 -8.58 -9.61
C THR A 139 -15.62 -7.50 -8.75
N ILE A 140 -15.16 -6.26 -8.88
CA ILE A 140 -15.78 -5.08 -8.25
C ILE A 140 -16.73 -4.40 -9.24
N GLU A 141 -17.84 -3.85 -8.72
CA GLU A 141 -18.81 -3.11 -9.52
C GLU A 141 -18.13 -2.00 -10.36
N ASN A 142 -18.51 -1.91 -11.62
CA ASN A 142 -17.91 -1.01 -12.61
C ASN A 142 -17.91 0.47 -12.19
N ARG A 143 -18.82 0.90 -11.30
CA ARG A 143 -18.86 2.26 -10.77
C ARG A 143 -17.65 2.58 -9.89
N ILE A 144 -17.25 1.66 -9.03
CA ILE A 144 -16.08 1.79 -8.16
C ILE A 144 -14.81 1.62 -8.99
N LYS A 145 -14.82 0.67 -9.93
CA LYS A 145 -13.72 0.52 -10.89
C LYS A 145 -13.51 1.80 -11.69
N LYS A 146 -14.56 2.49 -12.14
CA LYS A 146 -14.46 3.81 -12.82
C LYS A 146 -13.96 4.94 -11.93
N ILE A 147 -13.86 4.79 -10.61
CA ILE A 147 -13.26 5.81 -9.73
C ILE A 147 -11.74 5.60 -9.62
N TYR A 148 -11.28 4.34 -9.65
CA TYR A 148 -9.86 3.96 -9.49
C TYR A 148 -9.13 3.63 -10.83
N ASN A 149 -9.82 2.99 -11.78
CA ASN A 149 -9.32 2.51 -13.07
C ASN A 149 -9.23 3.58 -14.17
N TRP A 150 -8.81 4.80 -13.83
CA TRP A 150 -8.55 5.84 -14.84
C TRP A 150 -7.07 6.00 -15.21
N ASN A 151 -6.15 5.27 -14.58
CA ASN A 151 -4.71 5.50 -14.84
C ASN A 151 -3.83 4.25 -15.03
N HIS A 152 -4.25 3.05 -14.61
CA HIS A 152 -3.36 1.88 -14.70
C HIS A 152 -3.24 1.30 -16.13
N TYR A 153 -4.25 1.49 -17.00
CA TYR A 153 -4.20 0.98 -18.37
C TYR A 153 -3.44 1.89 -19.36
N LEU A 154 -3.30 3.19 -19.08
CA LEU A 154 -2.67 4.14 -20.00
C LEU A 154 -1.16 4.29 -19.80
N MET A 155 -0.59 3.77 -18.71
CA MET A 155 0.84 3.84 -18.45
C MET A 155 1.65 2.63 -19.00
N MET A 156 0.98 1.53 -19.36
CA MET A 156 1.62 0.32 -19.92
C MET A 156 1.49 0.17 -21.44
N GLN A 157 0.94 1.15 -22.15
CA GLN A 157 0.89 1.13 -23.63
C GLN A 157 1.40 2.43 -24.26
N PRO A 158 2.73 2.68 -24.27
CA PRO A 158 3.30 3.67 -25.18
C PRO A 158 3.18 3.26 -26.66
N GLU A 159 2.83 2.01 -26.97
CA GLU A 159 2.80 1.46 -28.34
C GLU A 159 1.46 1.64 -29.09
N LEU A 160 0.36 2.09 -28.46
CA LEU A 160 -0.99 2.06 -29.08
C LEU A 160 -1.56 3.41 -29.55
N PHE A 161 -0.78 4.49 -29.48
CA PHE A 161 -1.17 5.79 -30.04
C PHE A 161 -0.10 6.32 -30.98
N TYR A 162 -0.31 6.14 -32.29
CA TYR A 162 0.50 6.76 -33.32
C TYR A 162 -0.04 8.16 -33.63
N CYS A 163 0.61 9.20 -33.11
CA CYS A 163 0.32 10.58 -33.47
C CYS A 163 1.11 10.96 -34.74
N ARG A 164 0.41 11.09 -35.87
CA ARG A 164 1.01 11.49 -37.16
C ARG A 164 0.84 13.02 -37.35
N PRO A 165 1.91 13.83 -37.48
CA PRO A 165 1.78 15.25 -37.82
C PRO A 165 1.20 15.41 -39.25
N PRO A 166 0.46 16.48 -39.59
CA PRO A 166 0.34 17.76 -38.87
C PRO A 166 -1.05 18.07 -38.26
N PHE A 167 -1.98 17.11 -38.14
CA PHE A 167 -3.32 17.37 -37.60
C PHE A 167 -3.51 16.79 -36.19
N PHE A 168 -3.79 17.67 -35.23
CA PHE A 168 -4.15 17.36 -33.85
C PHE A 168 -5.33 16.38 -33.79
N GLY A 169 -5.03 15.13 -33.41
CA GLY A 169 -6.02 14.09 -33.17
C GLY A 169 -5.37 12.72 -33.06
N CYS A 170 -4.97 12.32 -31.86
CA CYS A 170 -4.52 10.95 -31.60
C CYS A 170 -5.76 10.03 -31.54
N LYS A 171 -5.92 9.15 -32.53
CA LYS A 171 -6.98 8.11 -32.55
C LYS A 171 -6.44 6.79 -31.99
N PRO A 172 -7.27 6.00 -31.29
CA PRO A 172 -6.88 4.65 -30.87
C PRO A 172 -6.64 3.76 -32.10
N VAL A 173 -5.55 2.99 -32.08
CA VAL A 173 -5.30 1.92 -33.05
C VAL A 173 -6.38 0.85 -32.85
N LYS A 174 -7.14 0.53 -33.90
CA LYS A 174 -8.11 -0.56 -33.90
C LYS A 174 -7.40 -1.90 -33.89
#